data_AF-A0A841KC87-F1
#
_entry.id   AF-A0A841KC87-F1
#
_cell.length_a   1.000
_cell.length_b   1.000
_cell.length_c   1.000
_cell.angle_alpha   90.00
_cell.angle_beta   90.00
_cell.angle_gamma   90.00
#
_symmetry.space_group_name_H-M   'P 1'
#
loop_
_entity.id
_entity.type
_entity.pdbx_description
1 polymer ?
#
loop_
_entity_poly.entity_id
_entity_poly.type
_entity_poly.pdbx_seq_one_letter_code
_entity_poly.pdbx_strand_id
1 'polypeptide(L)'
;MVFPDPADAMVKGGTFPNVENLRAMAPGMTKHQLYTMFGPPHFHEGVWGVREWDYLFNFRVRNGEHPFVTCEYKILFDKHDIAQSFYWKPASCADLIAEPAPVAAARHPEPAPEPVQRFTFSTDTLFGFDATRLTPTGQHQLDAMLDRIRQYGRVSRMQVTGYTDRIGSATYNLDLSRKRAQSVRDYLVGEGVADAIIQAQGRGEQDPLVTCTNTQRVPLVRCLAPNRRVEVVGEVAR
;
A
#
# COMPACT_ATOMS: atom_id res chain seq x y z
N MET A 1 -37.12 -8.00 25.46
CA MET A 1 -35.88 -8.23 26.21
C MET A 1 -36.05 -7.57 27.57
N VAL A 2 -36.03 -8.32 28.67
CA VAL A 2 -36.19 -7.77 30.04
C VAL A 2 -34.91 -8.06 30.81
N PHE A 3 -34.33 -7.05 31.43
CA PHE A 3 -33.19 -7.21 32.33
C PHE A 3 -33.69 -7.30 33.78
N PRO A 4 -33.04 -8.09 34.64
CA PRO A 4 -33.37 -8.15 36.06
C PRO A 4 -33.11 -6.81 36.76
N ASP A 5 -33.74 -6.60 37.92
CA ASP A 5 -33.43 -5.42 38.75
C ASP A 5 -32.00 -5.56 39.30
N PRO A 6 -31.08 -4.60 39.09
CA PRO A 6 -29.73 -4.66 39.64
C PRO A 6 -29.66 -4.89 41.15
N ALA A 7 -30.69 -4.51 41.92
CA ALA A 7 -30.77 -4.77 43.35
C ALA A 7 -30.82 -6.27 43.70
N ASP A 8 -31.32 -7.10 42.79
CA ASP A 8 -31.47 -8.55 42.95
C ASP A 8 -30.19 -9.34 42.64
N ALA A 9 -29.13 -8.67 42.16
CA ALA A 9 -27.87 -9.33 41.89
C ALA A 9 -27.31 -10.02 43.14
N MET A 10 -26.84 -11.26 42.98
CA MET A 10 -26.09 -12.00 43.99
C MET A 10 -24.75 -11.32 44.27
N VAL A 11 -24.12 -10.78 43.22
CA VAL A 11 -22.87 -10.02 43.31
C VAL A 11 -23.19 -8.55 43.54
N LYS A 12 -23.31 -8.16 44.82
CA LYS A 12 -23.66 -6.79 45.20
C LYS A 12 -22.62 -5.78 44.70
N GLY A 13 -23.09 -4.74 44.03
CA GLY A 13 -22.25 -3.67 43.49
C GLY A 13 -21.55 -4.00 42.16
N GLY A 14 -21.73 -5.20 41.60
CA GLY A 14 -21.12 -5.60 40.32
C GLY A 14 -19.60 -5.84 40.39
N THR A 15 -18.99 -6.14 39.24
CA THR A 15 -17.55 -6.42 39.13
C THR A 15 -16.89 -5.58 38.05
N PHE A 16 -15.56 -5.43 38.10
CA PHE A 16 -14.80 -4.83 37.01
C PHE A 16 -14.34 -5.96 36.06
N PRO A 17 -14.94 -6.10 34.87
CA PRO A 17 -14.61 -7.19 33.97
C PRO A 17 -13.24 -6.98 33.31
N ASN A 18 -12.65 -8.08 32.83
CA ASN A 18 -11.57 -7.97 31.84
C ASN A 18 -12.19 -7.54 30.50
N VAL A 19 -11.81 -6.35 30.03
CA VAL A 19 -12.34 -5.76 28.80
C VAL A 19 -11.95 -6.59 27.56
N GLU A 20 -10.78 -7.20 27.53
CA GLU A 20 -10.37 -8.02 26.38
C GLU A 20 -11.22 -9.28 26.27
N ASN A 21 -11.63 -9.86 27.38
CA ASN A 21 -12.59 -10.96 27.37
C ASN A 21 -13.93 -10.51 26.80
N LEU A 22 -14.42 -9.31 27.18
CA LEU A 22 -15.67 -8.78 26.63
C LEU A 22 -15.58 -8.48 25.13
N ARG A 23 -14.43 -8.02 24.63
CA ARG A 23 -14.19 -7.81 23.20
C ARG A 23 -14.11 -9.11 22.40
N ALA A 24 -13.61 -10.18 23.03
CA ALA A 24 -13.54 -11.50 22.43
C ALA A 24 -14.91 -12.24 22.38
N MET A 25 -15.98 -11.62 22.90
CA MET A 25 -17.32 -12.20 22.87
C MET A 25 -17.84 -12.34 21.44
N ALA A 26 -18.30 -13.55 21.10
CA ALA A 26 -18.89 -13.84 19.80
C ALA A 26 -19.97 -14.93 19.89
N PRO A 27 -20.97 -14.93 18.98
CA PRO A 27 -21.88 -16.06 18.86
C PRO A 27 -21.11 -17.36 18.58
N GLY A 28 -21.61 -18.50 19.07
CA GLY A 28 -20.92 -19.79 18.93
C GLY A 28 -20.07 -20.20 20.14
N MET A 29 -19.85 -19.30 21.09
CA MET A 29 -19.12 -19.63 22.33
C MET A 29 -19.97 -20.50 23.27
N THR A 30 -19.34 -21.50 23.88
CA THR A 30 -19.96 -22.38 24.87
C THR A 30 -20.04 -21.72 26.25
N LYS A 31 -21.01 -22.12 27.07
CA LYS A 31 -21.07 -21.69 28.49
C LYS A 31 -19.76 -21.89 29.26
N HIS A 32 -19.02 -22.96 28.99
CA HIS A 32 -17.74 -23.23 29.68
C HIS A 32 -16.66 -22.18 29.34
N GLN A 33 -16.57 -21.79 28.07
CA GLN A 33 -15.65 -20.72 27.65
C GLN A 33 -16.03 -19.40 28.33
N LEU A 34 -17.32 -19.06 28.34
CA LEU A 34 -17.81 -17.84 28.98
C LEU A 34 -17.59 -17.82 30.49
N TYR A 35 -17.80 -18.96 31.16
CA TYR A 35 -17.51 -19.11 32.58
C TYR A 35 -16.03 -18.85 32.89
N THR A 36 -15.13 -19.30 32.01
CA THR A 36 -13.69 -19.06 32.15
C THR A 36 -13.34 -17.57 31.97
N MET A 37 -14.10 -16.87 31.13
CA MET A 37 -13.86 -15.47 30.79
C MET A 37 -14.44 -14.48 31.80
N PHE A 38 -15.63 -14.74 32.33
CA PHE A 38 -16.38 -13.80 33.18
C PHE A 38 -16.75 -14.35 34.56
N GLY A 39 -16.54 -15.64 34.79
CA GLY A 39 -17.04 -16.32 35.98
C GLY A 39 -18.55 -16.62 35.91
N PRO A 40 -19.14 -17.03 37.04
CA PRO A 40 -20.58 -17.32 37.12
C PRO A 40 -21.42 -16.05 36.87
N PRO A 41 -22.65 -16.19 36.37
CA PRO A 41 -23.59 -15.07 36.26
C PRO A 41 -23.86 -14.42 37.61
N HIS A 42 -24.19 -13.13 37.60
CA HIS A 42 -24.39 -12.34 38.82
C HIS A 42 -25.81 -12.42 39.36
N PHE A 43 -26.74 -13.08 38.66
CA PHE A 43 -28.13 -13.23 39.05
C PHE A 43 -28.51 -14.70 39.24
N HIS A 44 -29.55 -14.93 40.05
CA HIS A 44 -30.09 -16.26 40.24
C HIS A 44 -30.87 -16.68 39.00
N GLU A 45 -30.35 -17.67 38.27
CA GLU A 45 -30.98 -18.11 37.02
C GLU A 45 -31.57 -19.52 37.07
N GLY A 46 -31.49 -20.17 38.23
CA GLY A 46 -31.97 -21.55 38.41
C GLY A 46 -30.93 -22.60 37.99
N VAL A 47 -31.25 -23.88 38.22
CA VAL A 47 -30.26 -24.98 38.13
C VAL A 47 -30.37 -25.81 36.85
N TRP A 48 -31.44 -25.63 36.05
CA TRP A 48 -31.75 -26.45 34.89
C TRP A 48 -32.23 -25.62 33.70
N GLY A 49 -31.59 -25.79 32.54
CA GLY A 49 -32.07 -25.22 31.27
C GLY A 49 -32.01 -23.70 31.17
N VAL A 50 -31.15 -23.05 31.96
CA VAL A 50 -30.93 -21.60 31.93
C VAL A 50 -30.50 -21.14 30.55
N ARG A 51 -31.24 -20.22 29.93
CA ARG A 51 -30.93 -19.72 28.57
C ARG A 51 -30.48 -18.27 28.54
N GLU A 52 -30.35 -17.65 29.69
CA GLU A 52 -29.89 -16.28 29.82
C GLU A 52 -28.92 -16.19 30.98
N TRP A 53 -27.78 -15.53 30.76
CA TRP A 53 -26.84 -15.15 31.81
C TRP A 53 -26.78 -13.64 31.92
N ASP A 54 -26.92 -13.11 33.13
CA ASP A 54 -26.92 -11.69 33.44
C ASP A 54 -25.73 -11.30 34.32
N TYR A 55 -25.15 -10.15 34.02
CA TYR A 55 -23.99 -9.60 34.70
C TYR A 55 -24.17 -8.12 34.99
N LEU A 56 -23.54 -7.69 36.09
CA LEU A 56 -23.34 -6.28 36.44
C LEU A 56 -21.86 -5.94 36.34
N PHE A 57 -21.50 -5.16 35.33
CA PHE A 57 -20.14 -4.77 35.05
C PHE A 57 -19.90 -3.28 35.26
N ASN A 58 -18.81 -2.96 35.97
CA ASN A 58 -18.39 -1.62 36.27
C ASN A 58 -17.23 -1.22 35.35
N PHE A 59 -17.34 -0.04 34.74
CA PHE A 59 -16.31 0.53 33.88
C PHE A 59 -15.85 1.87 34.44
N ARG A 60 -14.54 2.04 34.61
CA ARG A 60 -13.97 3.30 35.08
C ARG A 60 -14.15 4.37 34.02
N VAL A 61 -14.70 5.52 34.39
CA VAL A 61 -14.86 6.67 33.49
C VAL A 61 -13.94 7.81 33.94
N ARG A 62 -13.28 8.46 32.98
CA ARG A 62 -12.51 9.68 33.25
C ARG A 62 -13.46 10.88 33.18
N ASN A 63 -13.37 11.78 34.15
CA ASN A 63 -14.14 13.04 34.22
C ASN A 63 -15.67 12.89 34.33
N GLY A 64 -16.17 11.76 34.83
CA GLY A 64 -17.58 11.60 35.20
C GLY A 64 -17.88 12.11 36.61
N GLU A 65 -19.15 12.41 36.89
CA GLU A 65 -19.65 12.76 38.25
C GLU A 65 -19.43 11.60 39.25
N HIS A 66 -19.43 10.36 38.75
CA HIS A 66 -19.12 9.15 39.49
C HIS A 66 -17.83 8.48 38.97
N PRO A 67 -17.09 7.75 39.83
CA PRO A 67 -15.79 7.15 39.45
C PRO A 67 -15.89 5.99 38.45
N PHE A 68 -17.09 5.42 38.27
CA PHE A 68 -17.38 4.37 37.31
C PHE A 68 -18.85 4.39 36.94
N VAL A 69 -19.17 3.73 35.84
CA VAL A 69 -20.55 3.45 35.40
C VAL A 69 -20.82 1.96 35.54
N THR A 70 -22.02 1.60 35.97
CA THR A 70 -22.48 0.21 36.06
C THR A 70 -23.37 -0.11 34.86
N CYS A 71 -23.05 -1.20 34.18
CA CYS A 71 -23.69 -1.69 32.98
C CYS A 71 -24.24 -3.08 33.22
N GLU A 72 -25.47 -3.32 32.81
CA GLU A 72 -26.06 -4.65 32.79
C GLU A 72 -25.71 -5.32 31.45
N TYR A 73 -25.21 -6.55 31.50
CA TYR A 73 -24.84 -7.33 30.33
C TYR A 73 -25.55 -8.67 30.34
N LYS A 74 -26.25 -8.98 29.26
CA LYS A 74 -27.03 -10.21 29.13
C LYS A 74 -26.58 -11.03 27.94
N ILE A 75 -26.43 -12.34 28.16
CA ILE A 75 -26.04 -13.33 27.17
C ILE A 75 -27.19 -14.31 26.99
N LEU A 76 -27.66 -14.51 25.76
CA LEU A 76 -28.67 -15.53 25.46
C LEU A 76 -28.05 -16.76 24.82
N PHE A 77 -28.53 -17.93 25.22
CA PHE A 77 -28.08 -19.24 24.75
C PHE A 77 -29.18 -19.96 23.96
N ASP A 78 -28.76 -20.78 23.00
CA ASP A 78 -29.64 -21.74 22.34
C ASP A 78 -29.90 -22.98 23.24
N LYS A 79 -30.59 -23.97 22.68
CA LYS A 79 -30.88 -25.23 23.39
C LYS A 79 -29.67 -26.13 23.65
N HIS A 80 -28.51 -25.82 23.06
CA HIS A 80 -27.25 -26.56 23.20
C HIS A 80 -26.22 -25.80 24.04
N ASP A 81 -26.66 -24.78 24.80
CA ASP A 81 -25.79 -23.96 25.63
C ASP A 81 -24.74 -23.17 24.84
N ILE A 82 -25.07 -22.83 23.59
CA ILE A 82 -24.24 -22.00 22.71
C ILE A 82 -24.77 -20.58 22.71
N ALA A 83 -23.90 -19.62 22.99
CA ALA A 83 -24.23 -18.21 23.01
C ALA A 83 -24.64 -17.72 21.61
N GLN A 84 -25.74 -16.99 21.53
CA GLN A 84 -26.34 -16.52 20.28
C GLN A 84 -26.36 -14.99 20.18
N SER A 85 -26.72 -14.32 21.28
CA SER A 85 -26.88 -12.87 21.28
C SER A 85 -26.54 -12.25 22.61
N PHE A 86 -26.15 -10.97 22.55
CA PHE A 86 -25.59 -10.22 23.67
C PHE A 86 -26.20 -8.83 23.72
N TYR A 87 -26.52 -8.35 24.92
CA TYR A 87 -27.21 -7.10 25.09
C TYR A 87 -26.62 -6.31 26.24
N TRP A 88 -26.44 -5.01 26.00
CA TRP A 88 -26.02 -4.03 26.99
C TRP A 88 -27.20 -3.17 27.42
N LYS A 89 -27.26 -2.85 28.71
CA LYS A 89 -28.16 -1.82 29.26
C LYS A 89 -27.38 -0.89 30.21
N PRO A 90 -27.39 0.44 29.94
CA PRO A 90 -27.84 1.06 28.70
C PRO A 90 -27.02 0.57 27.48
N ALA A 91 -27.61 0.64 26.28
CA ALA A 91 -26.94 0.16 25.06
C ALA A 91 -25.58 0.84 24.79
N SER A 92 -25.42 2.09 25.22
CA SER A 92 -24.17 2.86 25.15
C SER A 92 -23.02 2.26 25.96
N CYS A 93 -23.27 1.28 26.85
CA CYS A 93 -22.20 0.56 27.52
C CYS A 93 -21.32 -0.25 26.56
N ALA A 94 -21.83 -0.60 25.37
CA ALA A 94 -21.02 -1.20 24.31
C ALA A 94 -19.84 -0.30 23.90
N ASP A 95 -20.01 1.03 23.95
CA ASP A 95 -18.98 2.00 23.55
C ASP A 95 -17.79 2.02 24.52
N LEU A 96 -18.00 1.60 25.78
CA LEU A 96 -16.96 1.55 26.81
C LEU A 96 -15.95 0.44 26.58
N ILE A 97 -16.33 -0.59 25.81
CA ILE A 97 -15.48 -1.72 25.45
C ILE A 97 -15.09 -1.72 23.99
N ALA A 98 -15.66 -0.83 23.17
CA ALA A 98 -15.20 -0.64 21.81
C ALA A 98 -13.68 -0.45 21.83
N GLU A 99 -12.96 -1.19 21.01
CA GLU A 99 -11.57 -0.83 20.74
C GLU A 99 -11.58 0.61 20.22
N PRO A 100 -10.68 1.49 20.68
CA PRO A 100 -10.48 2.73 19.96
C PRO A 100 -10.24 2.34 18.52
N ALA A 101 -11.11 2.82 17.61
CA ALA A 101 -10.97 2.56 16.18
C ALA A 101 -9.48 2.68 15.87
N PRO A 102 -8.86 1.66 15.24
CA PRO A 102 -7.42 1.56 15.13
C PRO A 102 -6.94 2.95 14.75
N VAL A 103 -6.24 3.61 15.69
CA VAL A 103 -5.74 4.96 15.46
C VAL A 103 -4.89 4.74 14.24
N ALA A 104 -5.40 5.12 13.06
CA ALA A 104 -4.84 4.69 11.80
C ALA A 104 -3.39 5.09 11.90
N ALA A 105 -2.51 4.11 12.14
CA ALA A 105 -1.18 4.35 12.69
C ALA A 105 -0.64 5.47 11.85
N ALA A 106 -0.46 6.66 12.45
CA ALA A 106 -0.36 7.91 11.70
C ALA A 106 0.54 7.60 10.54
N ARG A 107 -0.06 7.50 9.33
CA ARG A 107 0.70 7.00 8.19
C ARG A 107 1.85 7.96 8.17
N HIS A 108 3.08 7.48 8.39
CA HIS A 108 4.23 8.24 7.95
C HIS A 108 3.83 8.59 6.52
N PRO A 109 3.63 9.88 6.18
CA PRO A 109 3.12 10.22 4.86
C PRO A 109 4.03 9.46 3.91
N GLU A 110 3.44 8.57 3.12
CA GLU A 110 4.17 7.87 2.07
C GLU A 110 4.95 8.98 1.35
N PRO A 111 6.29 8.89 1.27
CA PRO A 111 7.07 9.98 0.74
C PRO A 111 6.46 10.33 -0.62
N ALA A 112 6.07 11.59 -0.77
CA ALA A 112 5.40 12.04 -1.99
C ALA A 112 6.24 11.57 -3.18
N PRO A 113 5.61 11.02 -4.25
CA PRO A 113 6.35 10.48 -5.37
C PRO A 113 7.32 11.53 -5.89
N GLU A 114 8.59 11.15 -6.00
CA GLU A 114 9.62 12.05 -6.48
C GLU A 114 9.25 12.56 -7.88
N PRO A 115 9.44 13.86 -8.19
CA PRO A 115 9.20 14.37 -9.53
C PRO A 115 10.03 13.59 -10.57
N VAL A 116 9.33 13.07 -11.58
CA VAL A 116 9.93 12.29 -12.68
C VAL A 116 10.12 13.18 -13.90
N GLN A 117 11.36 13.29 -14.37
CA GLN A 117 11.71 14.02 -15.58
C GLN A 117 12.04 13.04 -16.72
N ARG A 118 11.29 13.11 -17.83
CA ARG A 118 11.52 12.29 -19.03
C ARG A 118 12.08 13.14 -20.17
N PHE A 119 13.16 12.63 -20.76
CA PHE A 119 13.79 13.18 -21.94
C PHE A 119 13.87 12.12 -23.03
N THR A 120 13.54 12.49 -24.26
CA THR A 120 13.58 11.59 -25.41
C THR A 120 14.51 12.17 -26.46
N PHE A 121 15.46 11.35 -26.91
CA PHE A 121 16.45 11.73 -27.91
C PHE A 121 16.31 10.83 -29.13
N SER A 122 16.48 11.40 -30.31
CA SER A 122 16.60 10.60 -31.53
C SER A 122 17.93 9.86 -31.54
N THR A 123 17.92 8.59 -31.90
CA THR A 123 19.15 7.82 -32.09
C THR A 123 20.01 8.45 -33.18
N ASP A 124 19.39 8.99 -34.23
CA ASP A 124 20.11 9.59 -35.37
C ASP A 124 20.82 10.91 -34.97
N THR A 125 20.42 11.55 -33.86
CA THR A 125 21.11 12.73 -33.30
C THR A 125 22.17 12.35 -32.29
N LEU A 126 21.90 11.35 -31.45
CA LEU A 126 22.86 10.87 -30.46
C LEU A 126 24.05 10.14 -31.08
N PHE A 127 23.81 9.36 -32.14
CA PHE A 127 24.79 8.45 -32.72
C PHE A 127 24.94 8.70 -34.22
N GLY A 128 26.11 8.35 -34.77
CA GLY A 128 26.27 8.21 -36.22
C GLY A 128 25.47 7.01 -36.77
N PHE A 129 25.35 6.93 -38.09
CA PHE A 129 24.68 5.81 -38.77
C PHE A 129 25.27 4.45 -38.32
N ASP A 130 24.40 3.56 -37.84
CA ASP A 130 24.73 2.24 -37.29
C ASP A 130 25.83 2.24 -36.20
N ALA A 131 26.03 3.39 -35.55
CA ALA A 131 27.03 3.55 -34.50
C ALA A 131 26.42 3.39 -33.11
N THR A 132 27.30 3.04 -32.17
CA THR A 132 27.06 3.07 -30.72
C THR A 132 27.86 4.17 -30.04
N ARG A 133 28.83 4.80 -30.73
CA ARG A 133 29.59 5.94 -30.20
C ARG A 133 28.77 7.21 -30.33
N LEU A 134 28.67 7.97 -29.24
CA LEU A 134 28.01 9.27 -29.22
C LEU A 134 28.73 10.27 -30.12
N THR A 135 27.96 11.09 -30.82
CA THR A 135 28.49 12.24 -31.59
C THR A 135 28.73 13.43 -30.66
N PRO A 136 29.58 14.41 -31.03
CA PRO A 136 29.73 15.64 -30.24
C PRO A 136 28.40 16.38 -30.02
N THR A 137 27.52 16.38 -31.03
CA THR A 137 26.17 16.95 -30.91
C THR A 137 25.31 16.17 -29.91
N GLY A 138 25.41 14.83 -29.92
CA GLY A 138 24.71 13.96 -28.97
C GLY A 138 25.19 14.16 -27.54
N GLN A 139 26.50 14.31 -27.35
CA GLN A 139 27.12 14.65 -26.05
C GLN A 139 26.56 15.97 -25.51
N HIS A 140 26.59 17.03 -26.31
CA HIS A 140 26.03 18.33 -25.93
C HIS A 140 24.51 18.27 -25.60
N GLN A 141 23.74 17.40 -26.26
CA GLN A 141 22.32 17.18 -25.91
C GLN A 141 22.15 16.52 -24.54
N LEU A 142 23.01 15.56 -24.20
CA LEU A 142 23.01 14.90 -22.90
C LEU A 142 23.49 15.84 -21.80
N ASP A 143 24.46 16.72 -22.07
CA ASP A 143 24.91 17.75 -21.13
C ASP A 143 23.79 18.73 -20.80
N ALA A 144 23.12 19.26 -21.84
CA ALA A 144 21.99 20.17 -21.66
C ALA A 144 20.83 19.51 -20.88
N MET A 145 20.64 18.20 -21.04
CA MET A 145 19.70 17.42 -20.24
C MET A 145 20.13 17.32 -18.79
N LEU A 146 21.40 17.03 -18.52
CA LEU A 146 21.95 16.96 -17.16
C LEU A 146 21.83 18.30 -16.44
N ASP A 147 22.10 19.41 -17.11
CA ASP A 147 21.93 20.74 -16.54
C ASP A 147 20.47 21.00 -16.20
N ARG A 148 19.55 20.65 -17.09
CA ARG A 148 18.12 20.81 -16.85
C ARG A 148 17.60 19.91 -15.74
N ILE A 149 18.04 18.65 -15.63
CA ILE A 149 17.54 17.74 -14.59
C ILE A 149 18.02 18.16 -13.20
N ARG A 150 19.27 18.66 -13.11
CA ARG A 150 19.86 19.17 -11.85
C ARG A 150 19.13 20.41 -11.32
N GLN A 151 18.44 21.17 -12.16
CA GLN A 151 17.60 22.31 -11.73
C GLN A 151 16.36 21.87 -10.92
N TYR A 152 15.91 20.63 -11.05
CA TYR A 152 14.75 20.11 -10.32
C TYR A 152 15.11 19.52 -8.94
N GLY A 153 16.40 19.29 -8.66
CA GLY A 153 16.89 18.67 -7.43
C GLY A 153 17.98 17.63 -7.66
N ARG A 154 18.19 16.74 -6.68
CA ARG A 154 19.18 15.66 -6.76
C ARG A 154 18.59 14.47 -7.49
N VAL A 155 19.23 14.01 -8.56
CA VAL A 155 18.83 12.77 -9.24
C VAL A 155 19.05 11.59 -8.29
N SER A 156 17.98 10.86 -7.98
CA SER A 156 17.98 9.68 -7.11
C SER A 156 18.10 8.39 -7.91
N ARG A 157 17.50 8.35 -9.10
CA ARG A 157 17.52 7.24 -10.05
C ARG A 157 17.45 7.76 -11.48
N MET A 158 18.11 7.06 -12.40
CA MET A 158 18.05 7.33 -13.83
C MET A 158 17.92 6.04 -14.62
N GLN A 159 16.94 5.98 -15.51
CA GLN A 159 16.73 4.88 -16.45
C GLN A 159 17.01 5.36 -17.87
N VAL A 160 17.97 4.71 -18.52
CA VAL A 160 18.28 4.87 -19.94
C VAL A 160 17.70 3.68 -20.68
N THR A 161 16.84 3.93 -21.67
CA THR A 161 16.19 2.89 -22.46
C THR A 161 16.41 3.13 -23.95
N GLY A 162 17.08 2.20 -24.62
CA GLY A 162 17.28 2.24 -26.07
C GLY A 162 16.15 1.51 -26.82
N TYR A 163 15.76 2.06 -27.96
CA TYR A 163 14.77 1.50 -28.87
C TYR A 163 15.27 1.52 -30.32
N THR A 164 14.77 0.59 -31.13
CA THR A 164 14.99 0.53 -32.58
C THR A 164 13.66 0.58 -33.31
N ASP A 165 13.71 0.78 -34.63
CA ASP A 165 12.58 0.39 -35.47
C ASP A 165 12.56 -1.13 -35.69
N ARG A 166 11.54 -1.61 -36.40
CA ARG A 166 11.33 -3.03 -36.70
C ARG A 166 12.16 -3.56 -37.88
N ILE A 167 13.09 -2.77 -38.43
CA ILE A 167 13.91 -3.18 -39.58
C ILE A 167 15.15 -3.90 -39.05
N GLY A 168 15.18 -5.22 -39.20
CA GLY A 168 16.26 -6.07 -38.69
C GLY A 168 15.69 -7.32 -38.04
N SER A 169 16.55 -8.17 -37.47
CA SER A 169 16.08 -9.25 -36.60
C SER A 169 15.85 -8.71 -35.19
N ALA A 170 14.87 -9.28 -34.47
CA ALA A 170 14.57 -8.89 -33.10
C ALA A 170 15.79 -9.02 -32.17
N THR A 171 16.63 -10.05 -32.36
CA THR A 171 17.86 -10.26 -31.59
C THR A 171 18.91 -9.18 -31.87
N TYR A 172 19.09 -8.80 -33.13
CA TYR A 172 19.98 -7.71 -33.52
C TYR A 172 19.53 -6.38 -32.91
N ASN A 173 18.23 -6.09 -33.05
CA ASN A 173 17.61 -4.87 -32.54
C ASN A 173 17.73 -4.75 -31.01
N LEU A 174 17.54 -5.86 -30.29
CA LEU A 174 17.71 -5.91 -28.84
C LEU A 174 19.16 -5.64 -28.42
N ASP A 175 20.14 -6.26 -29.08
CA ASP A 175 21.55 -6.04 -28.76
C ASP A 175 22.01 -4.61 -29.10
N LEU A 176 21.59 -4.09 -30.26
CA LEU A 176 21.92 -2.73 -30.70
C LEU A 176 21.35 -1.67 -29.76
N SER A 177 20.07 -1.79 -29.39
CA SER A 177 19.44 -0.88 -28.43
C SER A 177 20.11 -0.93 -27.06
N ARG A 178 20.50 -2.12 -26.59
CA ARG A 178 21.23 -2.29 -25.32
C ARG A 178 22.58 -1.59 -25.34
N LYS A 179 23.38 -1.80 -26.40
CA LYS A 179 24.69 -1.16 -26.56
C LYS A 179 24.61 0.36 -26.62
N ARG A 180 23.58 0.90 -27.28
CA ARG A 180 23.32 2.35 -27.32
C ARG A 180 22.95 2.90 -25.95
N ALA A 181 22.06 2.21 -25.22
CA ALA A 181 21.72 2.60 -23.85
C ALA A 181 22.94 2.57 -22.91
N GLN A 182 23.80 1.56 -23.05
CA GLN A 182 25.07 1.47 -22.31
C GLN A 182 26.01 2.63 -22.65
N SER A 183 26.14 2.98 -23.93
CA SER A 183 27.02 4.09 -24.34
C SER A 183 26.56 5.45 -23.78
N VAL A 184 25.24 5.67 -23.66
CA VAL A 184 24.69 6.84 -22.97
C VAL A 184 24.97 6.78 -21.48
N ARG A 185 24.75 5.63 -20.82
CA ARG A 185 25.08 5.45 -19.40
C ARG A 185 26.55 5.76 -19.12
N ASP A 186 27.46 5.18 -19.88
CA ASP A 186 28.90 5.33 -19.66
C ASP A 186 29.34 6.79 -19.83
N TYR A 187 28.72 7.51 -20.78
CA TYR A 187 28.90 8.95 -20.91
C TYR A 187 28.42 9.73 -19.68
N LEU A 188 27.19 9.47 -19.21
CA LEU A 188 26.63 10.14 -18.05
C LEU A 188 27.43 9.88 -16.76
N VAL A 189 28.01 8.68 -16.63
CA VAL A 189 28.96 8.36 -15.54
C VAL A 189 30.23 9.21 -15.67
N GLY A 190 30.75 9.38 -16.89
CA GLY A 190 31.88 10.28 -17.17
C GLY A 190 31.59 11.74 -16.79
N GLU A 191 30.35 12.20 -16.98
CA GLU A 191 29.87 13.54 -16.59
C GLU A 191 29.50 13.66 -15.09
N GLY A 192 29.87 12.67 -14.28
CA GLY A 192 29.79 12.70 -12.82
C GLY A 192 28.45 12.21 -12.23
N VAL A 193 27.58 11.59 -13.02
CA VAL A 193 26.39 10.90 -12.48
C VAL A 193 26.82 9.58 -11.84
N ALA A 194 26.38 9.30 -10.62
CA ALA A 194 26.81 8.11 -9.90
C ALA A 194 26.35 6.82 -10.62
N ASP A 195 27.28 5.90 -10.84
CA ASP A 195 27.02 4.63 -11.53
C ASP A 195 25.84 3.84 -10.93
N ALA A 196 25.76 3.83 -9.60
CA ALA A 196 24.76 3.11 -8.82
C ALA A 196 23.31 3.59 -9.07
N ILE A 197 23.12 4.81 -9.58
CA ILE A 197 21.78 5.36 -9.82
C ILE A 197 21.35 5.20 -11.28
N ILE A 198 22.22 4.76 -12.20
CA ILE A 198 21.91 4.64 -13.63
C ILE A 198 21.69 3.19 -14.04
N GLN A 199 20.50 2.90 -14.55
CA GLN A 199 20.16 1.63 -15.18
C GLN A 199 20.04 1.81 -16.70
N ALA A 200 20.72 0.96 -17.47
CA ALA A 200 20.65 0.96 -18.93
C ALA A 200 20.01 -0.33 -19.44
N GLN A 201 19.01 -0.21 -20.30
CA GLN A 201 18.35 -1.37 -20.92
C GLN A 201 18.09 -1.12 -22.41
N GLY A 202 18.13 -2.19 -23.19
CA GLY A 202 17.67 -2.21 -24.58
C GLY A 202 16.31 -2.89 -24.68
N ARG A 203 15.39 -2.31 -25.45
CA ARG A 203 14.06 -2.91 -25.71
C ARG A 203 13.84 -3.30 -27.17
N GLY A 204 14.85 -3.11 -28.03
CA GLY A 204 14.74 -3.38 -29.46
C GLY A 204 13.55 -2.64 -30.07
N GLU A 205 12.74 -3.36 -30.84
CA GLU A 205 11.56 -2.83 -31.53
C GLU A 205 10.27 -2.83 -30.69
N GLN A 206 10.35 -3.14 -29.40
CA GLN A 206 9.21 -3.09 -28.49
C GLN A 206 8.74 -1.64 -28.27
N ASP A 207 7.48 -1.48 -27.87
CA ASP A 207 6.84 -0.19 -27.59
C ASP A 207 7.05 0.85 -28.72
N PRO A 208 6.58 0.56 -29.95
CA PRO A 208 6.72 1.47 -31.07
C PRO A 208 5.88 2.74 -30.85
N LEU A 209 6.46 3.91 -31.12
CA LEU A 209 5.73 5.19 -31.15
C LEU A 209 4.88 5.32 -32.42
N VAL A 210 5.35 4.74 -33.52
CA VAL A 210 4.67 4.78 -34.82
C VAL A 210 4.66 3.40 -35.47
N THR A 211 3.57 3.09 -36.16
CA THR A 211 3.42 1.89 -36.99
C THR A 211 3.20 2.32 -38.44
N CYS A 212 3.90 1.68 -39.37
CA CYS A 212 3.94 2.08 -40.78
C CYS A 212 3.74 0.85 -41.70
N THR A 213 2.90 1.02 -42.73
CA THR A 213 2.52 -0.02 -43.69
C THR A 213 3.14 0.16 -45.08
N ASN A 214 4.00 1.17 -45.27
CA ASN A 214 4.66 1.42 -46.55
C ASN A 214 5.44 0.19 -47.05
N THR A 215 5.24 -0.15 -48.33
CA THR A 215 5.92 -1.28 -48.98
C THR A 215 7.30 -0.90 -49.53
N GLN A 216 7.49 0.36 -49.92
CA GLN A 216 8.77 0.87 -50.40
C GLN A 216 9.71 1.18 -49.24
N ARG A 217 10.98 0.75 -49.35
CA ARG A 217 11.97 0.84 -48.27
C ARG A 217 12.24 2.27 -47.80
N VAL A 218 12.47 3.20 -48.73
CA VAL A 218 12.83 4.59 -48.37
C VAL A 218 11.69 5.31 -47.62
N PRO A 219 10.43 5.29 -48.09
CA PRO A 219 9.30 5.82 -47.32
C PRO A 219 9.10 5.13 -45.97
N LEU A 220 9.31 3.81 -45.90
CA LEU A 220 9.17 3.04 -44.67
C LEU A 220 10.20 3.44 -43.61
N VAL A 221 11.48 3.53 -43.97
CA VAL A 221 12.58 3.94 -43.08
C VAL A 221 12.33 5.34 -42.51
N ARG A 222 11.87 6.26 -43.35
CA ARG A 222 11.52 7.63 -42.93
C ARG A 222 10.33 7.64 -41.97
N CYS A 223 9.30 6.85 -42.25
CA CYS A 223 8.12 6.76 -41.39
C CYS A 223 8.45 6.18 -40.02
N LEU A 224 9.31 5.15 -39.97
CA LEU A 224 9.70 4.48 -38.71
C LEU A 224 10.77 5.22 -37.91
N ALA A 225 11.33 6.31 -38.43
CA ALA A 225 12.41 7.07 -37.79
C ALA A 225 12.16 7.42 -36.30
N PRO A 226 10.94 7.83 -35.87
CA PRO A 226 10.67 8.12 -34.47
C PRO A 226 10.89 6.94 -33.50
N ASN A 227 10.81 5.69 -33.98
CA ASN A 227 11.03 4.53 -33.13
C ASN A 227 12.51 4.35 -32.76
N ARG A 228 13.44 4.84 -33.60
CA ARG A 228 14.88 4.84 -33.31
C ARG A 228 15.19 5.97 -32.33
N ARG A 229 15.09 5.67 -31.03
CA ARG A 229 15.25 6.65 -29.96
C ARG A 229 15.96 6.08 -28.74
N VAL A 230 16.45 6.98 -27.91
CA VAL A 230 16.84 6.69 -26.53
C VAL A 230 16.01 7.57 -25.60
N GLU A 231 15.37 6.94 -24.62
CA GLU A 231 14.67 7.64 -23.55
C GLU A 231 15.53 7.65 -22.29
N VAL A 232 15.66 8.81 -21.66
CA VAL A 232 16.29 8.98 -20.36
C VAL A 232 15.24 9.50 -19.40
N VAL A 233 14.96 8.73 -18.35
CA VAL A 233 14.00 9.08 -17.30
C VAL A 233 14.78 9.22 -16.01
N GLY A 234 14.78 10.40 -15.39
CA GLY A 234 15.35 10.59 -14.06
C GLY A 234 14.29 10.90 -13.02
N GLU A 235 14.36 10.21 -11.89
CA GLU A 235 13.65 10.52 -10.66
C GLU A 235 14.50 11.51 -9.86
N VAL A 236 13.87 12.56 -9.35
CA VAL A 236 14.57 13.66 -8.68
C VAL A 236 14.06 13.81 -7.26
N ALA A 237 14.92 13.60 -6.29
CA ALA A 237 14.66 13.91 -4.89
C ALA A 237 14.77 15.42 -4.66
N ARG A 238 13.78 15.98 -3.97
CA ARG A 238 13.80 17.39 -3.52
C ARG A 238 14.71 17.58 -2.32
#